data_AF-A0A5N5REV0-F1
#
_entry.id   AF-A0A5N5REV0-F1
#
_cell.length_a   1.000
_cell.length_b   1.000
_cell.length_c   1.000
_cell.angle_alpha   90.00
_cell.angle_beta   90.00
_cell.angle_gamma   90.00
#
_symmetry.space_group_name_H-M   'P 1'
#
loop_
_entity.id
_entity.type
_entity.pdbx_description
1 polymer ?
#
loop_
_entity_poly.entity_id
_entity_poly.type
_entity_poly.pdbx_seq_one_letter_code
_entity_poly.pdbx_strand_id
1 'polypeptide(L)'
;MDVKANYSSTVQHQKAEADRQRERGDDRLYISILRGKARNLMYRQNWQEVSLPEIVERFAPRASPIVKGNKIHYRSLDGAIDVLVDIGGGYLRIQDLKHSTRKRPEYLDLSGHNPRYVIVSGKKVRVLPPEQYNPITHFRIKHMLQIESPKHKS
;
A
#
# COMPACT_ATOMS: atom_id res chain seq x y z
N MET A 1 5.16 12.86 12.87
CA MET A 1 5.44 11.43 13.08
C MET A 1 6.25 10.93 11.91
N ASP A 2 7.28 10.11 12.14
CA ASP A 2 8.09 9.53 11.07
C ASP A 2 7.42 8.29 10.47
N VAL A 3 6.95 8.39 9.23
CA VAL A 3 6.30 7.32 8.47
C VAL A 3 7.23 6.11 8.31
N LYS A 4 8.55 6.31 8.19
CA LYS A 4 9.52 5.24 7.98
C LYS A 4 9.66 4.37 9.23
N ALA A 5 9.91 4.98 10.39
CA ALA A 5 10.03 4.27 11.66
C ALA A 5 8.74 3.49 12.01
N ASN A 6 7.58 4.10 11.74
CA ASN A 6 6.29 3.48 11.98
C ASN A 6 6.04 2.29 11.05
N TYR A 7 6.42 2.38 9.77
CA TYR A 7 6.22 1.29 8.82
C TYR A 7 6.95 0.01 9.21
N SER A 8 8.27 0.08 9.45
CA SER A 8 9.07 -1.12 9.73
C SER A 8 8.65 -1.81 11.02
N SER A 9 8.44 -1.03 12.10
CA SER A 9 7.99 -1.56 13.39
C SER A 9 6.59 -2.19 13.28
N THR A 10 5.66 -1.54 12.57
CA THR A 10 4.31 -2.06 12.32
C THR A 10 4.35 -3.38 11.54
N VAL A 11 5.18 -3.48 10.50
CA VAL A 11 5.35 -4.72 9.72
C VAL A 11 5.88 -5.85 10.58
N GLN A 12 6.89 -5.59 11.42
CA GLN A 12 7.45 -6.59 12.33
C GLN A 12 6.41 -7.05 13.35
N HIS A 13 5.72 -6.11 14.00
CA HIS A 13 4.69 -6.41 14.97
C HIS A 13 3.56 -7.27 14.36
N GLN A 14 3.07 -6.91 13.16
CA GLN A 14 1.97 -7.63 12.53
C GLN A 14 2.37 -9.03 12.06
N LYS A 15 3.64 -9.24 11.67
CA LYS A 15 4.16 -10.57 11.36
C LYS A 15 4.26 -11.44 12.62
N ALA A 16 4.81 -10.90 13.71
CA ALA A 16 4.85 -11.60 14.99
C ALA A 16 3.43 -11.95 15.49
N GLU A 17 2.46 -11.05 15.32
CA GLU A 17 1.07 -11.33 15.64
C GLU A 17 0.48 -12.45 14.78
N ALA A 18 0.80 -12.50 13.49
CA ALA A 18 0.39 -13.58 12.60
C ALA A 18 0.93 -14.94 13.06
N ASP A 19 2.18 -14.99 13.51
CA ASP A 19 2.79 -16.22 14.03
C ASP A 19 2.11 -16.66 15.35
N ARG A 20 1.84 -15.72 16.26
CA ARG A 20 1.10 -16.01 17.51
C ARG A 20 -0.33 -16.51 17.26
N GLN A 21 -1.03 -15.95 16.27
CA GLN A 21 -2.38 -16.42 15.91
C GLN A 21 -2.35 -17.83 15.32
N ARG A 22 -1.35 -18.11 14.47
CA ARG A 22 -1.11 -19.43 13.90
C ARG A 22 -0.85 -20.50 14.96
N GLU A 23 -0.04 -20.19 15.98
CA GLU A 23 0.20 -21.10 17.11
C GLU A 23 -1.08 -21.46 17.88
N ARG A 24 -2.08 -20.57 17.84
CA ARG A 24 -3.41 -20.76 18.45
C ARG A 24 -4.43 -21.39 17.48
N GLY A 25 -4.01 -21.76 16.27
CA GLY A 25 -4.85 -22.39 15.24
C GLY A 25 -5.61 -21.41 14.33
N ASP A 26 -5.33 -20.10 14.37
CA ASP A 26 -5.87 -19.14 13.40
C ASP A 26 -4.80 -18.69 12.38
N ASP A 27 -4.76 -19.41 11.26
CA ASP A 27 -3.77 -19.19 10.21
C ASP A 27 -4.15 -18.06 9.24
N ARG A 28 -5.31 -17.41 9.40
CA ARG A 28 -5.87 -16.49 8.39
C ARG A 28 -4.94 -15.32 8.09
N LEU A 29 -4.40 -14.69 9.13
CA LEU A 29 -3.49 -13.55 8.96
C LEU A 29 -2.17 -13.99 8.33
N TYR A 30 -1.60 -15.10 8.79
CA TYR A 30 -0.38 -15.68 8.27
C TYR A 30 -0.50 -16.02 6.77
N ILE A 31 -1.57 -16.73 6.38
CA ILE A 31 -1.86 -17.05 4.99
C ILE A 31 -2.02 -15.78 4.14
N SER A 32 -2.69 -14.75 4.66
CA SER A 32 -2.86 -13.47 3.95
C SER A 32 -1.51 -12.77 3.69
N ILE A 33 -0.61 -12.79 4.67
CA ILE A 33 0.76 -12.27 4.53
C ILE A 33 1.54 -13.06 3.47
N LEU A 34 1.48 -14.40 3.49
CA LEU A 34 2.13 -15.24 2.48
C LEU A 34 1.61 -14.97 1.06
N ARG A 35 0.30 -14.78 0.89
CA ARG A 35 -0.29 -14.39 -0.41
C ARG A 35 0.19 -13.03 -0.89
N GLY A 36 0.44 -12.09 0.03
CA GLY A 36 1.10 -10.82 -0.27
C GLY A 36 2.50 -11.01 -0.82
N LYS A 37 3.31 -11.82 -0.13
CA LYS A 37 4.69 -12.16 -0.54
C LYS A 37 4.73 -12.85 -1.91
N ALA A 38 3.86 -13.82 -2.15
CA ALA A 38 3.77 -14.52 -3.42
C ALA A 38 3.45 -13.57 -4.59
N ARG A 39 2.51 -12.62 -4.40
CA ARG A 39 2.19 -11.59 -5.41
C ARG A 39 3.37 -10.68 -5.69
N ASN A 40 4.14 -10.28 -4.67
CA ASN A 40 5.35 -9.51 -4.88
C ASN A 40 6.34 -10.28 -5.77
N LEU A 41 6.63 -11.54 -5.45
CA LEU A 41 7.57 -12.35 -6.22
C LEU A 41 7.17 -12.47 -7.70
N MET A 42 5.87 -12.63 -7.98
CA MET A 42 5.35 -12.76 -9.35
C MET A 42 5.41 -11.46 -10.16
N TYR A 43 5.16 -10.29 -9.54
CA TYR A 43 4.87 -9.08 -10.30
C TYR A 43 5.80 -7.88 -10.01
N ARG A 44 6.68 -7.96 -9.02
CA ARG A 44 7.52 -6.84 -8.55
C ARG A 44 8.38 -6.18 -9.63
N GLN A 45 8.73 -6.90 -10.69
CA GLN A 45 9.56 -6.39 -11.79
C GLN A 45 8.79 -5.35 -12.63
N ASN A 46 7.46 -5.40 -12.63
CA ASN A 46 6.60 -4.51 -13.39
C ASN A 46 6.11 -3.31 -12.57
N TRP A 47 6.53 -3.19 -11.31
CA TRP A 47 6.06 -2.15 -10.40
C TRP A 47 7.12 -1.10 -10.18
N GLN A 48 6.74 0.16 -10.41
CA GLN A 48 7.59 1.29 -10.12
C GLN A 48 7.93 1.34 -8.63
N GLU A 49 9.19 1.61 -8.31
CA GLU A 49 9.65 1.85 -6.95
C GLU A 49 9.29 3.26 -6.46
N VAL A 50 8.77 3.36 -5.25
CA VAL A 50 8.37 4.64 -4.62
C VAL A 50 8.83 4.74 -3.17
N SER A 51 8.97 5.97 -2.68
CA SER A 51 9.20 6.29 -1.26
C SER A 51 7.85 6.35 -0.54
N LEU A 52 7.61 5.49 0.45
CA LEU A 52 6.35 5.51 1.22
C LEU A 52 6.10 6.88 1.90
N PRO A 53 7.09 7.52 2.56
CA PRO A 53 6.90 8.86 3.12
C PRO A 53 6.43 9.90 2.10
N GLU A 54 7.03 9.93 0.90
CA GLU A 54 6.64 10.89 -0.15
C GLU A 54 5.20 10.64 -0.64
N ILE A 55 4.81 9.37 -0.81
CA ILE A 55 3.45 9.02 -1.22
C ILE A 55 2.43 9.39 -0.14
N VAL A 56 2.73 9.11 1.14
CA VAL A 56 1.85 9.48 2.25
C VAL A 56 1.72 11.00 2.34
N GLU A 57 2.83 11.75 2.27
CA GLU A 57 2.79 13.21 2.32
C GLU A 57 1.96 13.80 1.16
N ARG A 58 2.08 13.23 -0.04
CA ARG A 58 1.34 13.71 -1.21
C ARG A 58 -0.15 13.41 -1.17
N PHE A 59 -0.54 12.19 -0.75
CA PHE A 59 -1.90 11.69 -0.93
C PHE A 59 -2.72 11.62 0.37
N ALA A 60 -2.06 11.57 1.52
CA ALA A 60 -2.67 11.49 2.83
C ALA A 60 -1.80 12.21 3.87
N PRO A 61 -1.54 13.53 3.69
CA PRO A 61 -0.65 14.26 4.58
C PRO A 61 -1.15 14.18 6.02
N ARG A 62 -0.20 14.06 6.97
CA ARG A 62 -0.45 13.93 8.41
C ARG A 62 -1.23 12.67 8.83
N ALA A 63 -1.48 11.73 7.92
CA ALA A 63 -2.15 10.49 8.25
C ALA A 63 -1.33 9.64 9.23
N SER A 64 -2.01 9.02 10.18
CA SER A 64 -1.42 8.02 11.07
C SER A 64 -1.70 6.61 10.52
N PRO A 65 -0.78 5.65 10.73
CA PRO A 65 -0.96 4.28 10.27
C PRO A 65 -2.10 3.58 11.02
N ILE A 66 -3.00 2.93 10.30
CA ILE A 66 -4.05 2.07 10.86
C ILE A 66 -3.88 0.66 10.31
N VAL A 67 -3.61 -0.31 11.19
CA VAL A 67 -3.43 -1.71 10.79
C VAL A 67 -4.78 -2.41 10.71
N LYS A 68 -5.04 -3.09 9.58
CA LYS A 68 -6.22 -3.94 9.38
C LYS A 68 -5.82 -5.23 8.67
N GLY A 69 -5.75 -6.32 9.43
CA GLY A 69 -5.30 -7.61 8.90
C GLY A 69 -3.87 -7.54 8.36
N ASN A 70 -3.68 -7.82 7.06
CA ASN A 70 -2.37 -7.78 6.41
C ASN A 70 -2.04 -6.42 5.75
N LYS A 71 -2.80 -5.36 6.07
CA LYS A 71 -2.65 -4.04 5.46
C LYS A 71 -2.42 -2.95 6.48
N ILE A 72 -1.66 -1.94 6.09
CA ILE A 72 -1.53 -0.65 6.79
C ILE A 72 -2.23 0.40 5.93
N HIS A 73 -3.09 1.19 6.56
CA HIS A 73 -3.87 2.25 5.94
C HIS A 73 -3.34 3.61 6.38
N TYR A 74 -3.10 4.51 5.43
CA TYR A 74 -2.88 5.93 5.68
C TYR A 74 -4.00 6.70 4.99
N ARG A 75 -4.97 7.14 5.77
CA ARG A 75 -6.18 7.79 5.27
C ARG A 75 -6.02 9.31 5.25
N SER A 76 -6.38 9.93 4.14
CA SER A 76 -6.42 11.39 4.04
C SER A 76 -7.43 11.98 5.04
N LEU A 77 -7.20 13.22 5.48
CA LEU A 77 -8.04 13.88 6.48
C LEU A 77 -9.49 14.08 6.00
N ASP A 78 -9.69 14.28 4.70
CA ASP A 78 -11.01 14.38 4.07
C ASP A 78 -11.67 13.01 3.80
N GLY A 79 -10.98 11.91 4.10
CA GLY A 79 -11.46 10.55 3.90
C GLY A 79 -11.59 10.12 2.44
N ALA A 80 -11.09 10.90 1.48
CA ALA A 80 -11.21 10.63 0.06
C ALA A 80 -10.21 9.60 -0.46
N ILE A 81 -9.05 9.46 0.19
CA ILE A 81 -7.94 8.63 -0.28
C ILE A 81 -7.43 7.73 0.84
N ASP A 82 -7.05 6.51 0.47
CA ASP A 82 -6.35 5.55 1.35
C ASP A 82 -5.07 5.08 0.67
N VAL A 83 -3.90 5.40 1.25
CA VAL A 83 -2.65 4.77 0.84
C VAL A 83 -2.55 3.42 1.56
N LEU A 84 -2.80 2.37 0.80
CA LEU A 84 -2.85 0.99 1.28
C LEU A 84 -1.51 0.31 1.09
N VAL A 85 -0.87 -0.06 2.19
CA VAL A 85 0.38 -0.83 2.17
C VAL A 85 0.09 -2.30 2.46
N ASP A 86 0.59 -3.20 1.61
CA ASP A 86 0.51 -4.64 1.83
C ASP A 86 1.74 -5.12 2.62
N ILE A 87 1.51 -5.64 3.83
CA ILE A 87 2.57 -6.01 4.78
C ILE A 87 3.41 -7.19 4.26
N GLY A 88 2.76 -8.17 3.65
CA GLY A 88 3.44 -9.33 3.09
C GLY A 88 4.13 -9.02 1.76
N GLY A 89 3.52 -8.15 0.96
CA GLY A 89 4.00 -7.81 -0.36
C GLY A 89 5.03 -6.68 -0.44
N GLY A 90 5.15 -5.81 0.56
CA GLY A 90 6.12 -4.69 0.50
C GLY A 90 5.86 -3.72 -0.66
N TYR A 91 4.59 -3.55 -1.04
CA TYR A 91 4.15 -2.60 -2.05
C TYR A 91 2.94 -1.83 -1.51
N LEU A 92 2.62 -0.70 -2.13
CA LEU A 92 1.46 0.10 -1.82
C LEU A 92 0.56 0.29 -3.04
N ARG A 93 -0.68 0.71 -2.77
CA ARG A 93 -1.63 1.22 -3.77
C ARG A 93 -2.31 2.46 -3.21
N ILE A 94 -2.72 3.37 -4.09
CA ILE A 94 -3.48 4.56 -3.73
C ILE A 94 -4.94 4.28 -4.07
N GLN A 95 -5.81 4.14 -3.08
CA GLN A 95 -7.23 3.86 -3.31
C GLN A 95 -8.04 5.15 -3.28
N ASP A 96 -8.89 5.34 -4.29
CA ASP A 96 -9.90 6.39 -4.32
C ASP A 96 -11.15 5.93 -3.59
N LEU A 97 -11.38 6.43 -2.38
CA LEU A 97 -12.51 6.05 -1.55
C LEU A 97 -13.83 6.70 -1.98
N LYS A 98 -13.82 7.78 -2.77
CA LYS A 98 -15.04 8.41 -3.28
C LYS A 98 -15.73 7.53 -4.32
N HIS A 99 -14.95 6.82 -5.12
CA HIS A 99 -15.46 5.96 -6.19
C HIS A 99 -15.30 4.46 -5.93
N SER A 100 -14.54 4.08 -4.90
CA SER A 100 -14.39 2.67 -4.52
C SER A 100 -15.64 2.10 -3.85
N THR A 101 -15.95 0.85 -4.16
CA THR A 101 -16.83 0.01 -3.33
C THR A 101 -16.06 -1.21 -2.84
N ARG A 102 -16.60 -1.93 -1.84
CA ARG A 102 -16.01 -3.19 -1.36
C ARG A 102 -15.81 -4.22 -2.47
N LYS A 103 -16.73 -4.27 -3.45
CA LYS A 103 -16.68 -5.22 -4.58
C LYS A 103 -15.82 -4.71 -5.75
N ARG A 104 -15.64 -3.39 -5.86
CA ARG A 104 -14.92 -2.73 -6.96
C ARG A 104 -14.04 -1.62 -6.41
N PRO A 105 -12.87 -1.96 -5.85
CA PRO A 105 -11.92 -0.95 -5.44
C PRO A 105 -11.32 -0.26 -6.68
N GLU A 106 -11.27 1.06 -6.62
CA GLU A 106 -10.67 1.93 -7.62
C GLU A 106 -9.33 2.45 -7.07
N TYR A 107 -8.28 2.30 -7.88
CA TYR A 107 -6.93 2.71 -7.54
C TYR A 107 -6.41 3.73 -8.55
N LEU A 108 -5.63 4.65 -8.01
CA LEU A 108 -5.02 5.76 -8.71
C LEU A 108 -3.58 5.43 -9.10
N ASP A 109 -3.12 6.07 -10.16
CA ASP A 109 -1.71 6.16 -10.50
C ASP A 109 -0.99 7.22 -9.64
N LEU A 110 0.31 7.42 -9.88
CA LEU A 110 1.11 8.42 -9.14
C LEU A 110 0.74 9.87 -9.46
N SER A 111 -0.07 10.13 -10.49
CA SER A 111 -0.60 11.46 -10.78
C SER A 111 -1.93 11.73 -10.07
N GLY A 112 -2.53 10.71 -9.43
CA GLY A 112 -3.82 10.82 -8.76
C GLY A 112 -5.02 10.57 -9.67
N HIS A 113 -4.80 10.03 -10.87
CA HIS A 113 -5.87 9.69 -11.81
C HIS A 113 -6.18 8.20 -11.76
N ASN A 114 -7.41 7.81 -12.07
CA ASN A 114 -7.76 6.39 -12.24
C ASN A 114 -7.49 5.98 -13.70
N PRO A 115 -6.39 5.27 -14.00
CA PRO A 115 -6.02 4.98 -15.39
C PRO A 115 -6.94 3.93 -16.04
N ARG A 116 -7.79 3.25 -15.26
CA ARG A 116 -8.73 2.25 -15.81
C ARG A 116 -9.85 2.88 -16.61
N TYR A 117 -10.21 4.13 -16.32
CA TYR A 117 -11.39 4.77 -16.87
C TYR A 117 -11.07 6.13 -17.47
N VAL A 118 -11.75 6.42 -18.58
CA VAL A 118 -11.82 7.77 -19.16
C VAL A 118 -13.28 8.20 -19.22
N ILE A 119 -13.52 9.50 -19.30
CA ILE A 119 -14.86 10.04 -19.52
C ILE A 119 -15.06 10.27 -21.01
N VAL A 120 -16.00 9.53 -21.61
CA VAL A 120 -16.43 9.73 -23.00
C VAL A 120 -17.89 10.15 -22.97
N SER A 121 -18.19 11.35 -23.44
CA SER A 121 -19.56 11.91 -23.47
C SER A 121 -20.28 11.81 -22.11
N GLY A 122 -19.58 12.16 -21.03
CA GLY A 122 -20.12 12.15 -19.65
C GLY A 122 -20.21 10.76 -18.99
N LYS A 123 -19.82 9.68 -19.69
CA LYS A 123 -19.86 8.31 -19.15
C LYS A 123 -18.44 7.78 -18.87
N LYS A 124 -18.25 7.12 -17.72
CA LYS A 124 -17.03 6.37 -17.42
C LYS A 124 -16.94 5.14 -18.33
N VAL A 125 -15.92 5.10 -19.18
CA VAL A 125 -15.62 3.97 -20.09
C VAL A 125 -14.33 3.32 -19.64
N ARG A 126 -14.33 1.98 -19.53
CA ARG A 126 -13.13 1.22 -19.19
C ARG A 126 -12.21 1.12 -20.40
N VAL A 127 -10.96 1.51 -20.24
CA VAL A 127 -9.96 1.49 -21.32
C VAL A 127 -8.77 0.57 -21.06
N LEU A 128 -8.46 0.27 -19.80
CA LEU A 128 -7.36 -0.65 -19.47
C LEU A 128 -7.85 -2.00 -18.93
N PRO A 129 -7.34 -3.11 -19.47
CA PRO A 129 -7.53 -4.43 -18.89
C PRO A 129 -6.64 -4.62 -17.64
N PRO A 130 -6.88 -5.63 -16.79
CA PRO A 130 -6.18 -5.78 -15.51
C PRO A 130 -4.66 -5.86 -15.62
N GLU A 131 -4.15 -6.51 -16.67
CA GLU A 131 -2.72 -6.71 -16.96
C GLU A 131 -1.98 -5.40 -17.24
N GLN A 132 -2.66 -4.39 -17.81
CA GLN A 132 -2.09 -3.05 -18.01
C GLN A 132 -2.34 -2.15 -16.81
N TYR A 133 -3.48 -2.32 -16.15
CA TYR A 133 -3.86 -1.52 -14.98
C TYR A 133 -3.06 -1.82 -13.72
N ASN A 134 -2.75 -3.09 -13.46
CA ASN A 134 -2.08 -3.49 -12.22
C ASN A 134 -0.64 -2.95 -12.12
N PRO A 135 0.20 -3.01 -13.17
CA PRO A 135 1.55 -2.43 -13.14
C PRO A 135 1.61 -0.94 -12.78
N ILE A 136 0.62 -0.17 -13.23
CA ILE A 136 0.58 1.30 -13.03
C ILE A 136 -0.20 1.74 -11.78
N THR A 137 -0.72 0.79 -10.99
CA THR A 137 -1.43 1.07 -9.71
C THR A 137 -0.91 0.25 -8.53
N HIS A 138 0.19 -0.47 -8.72
CA HIS A 138 0.95 -1.13 -7.65
C HIS A 138 2.36 -0.56 -7.65
N PHE A 139 2.81 -0.11 -6.48
CA PHE A 139 4.08 0.58 -6.35
C PHE A 139 4.92 -0.12 -5.30
N ARG A 140 6.11 -0.59 -5.70
CA ARG A 140 7.03 -1.27 -4.79
C ARG A 140 7.59 -0.24 -3.82
N ILE A 141 7.55 -0.53 -2.52
CA ILE A 141 8.14 0.36 -1.54
C ILE A 141 9.65 0.18 -1.63
N LYS A 142 10.39 1.27 -1.86
CA LYS A 142 11.85 1.27 -1.84
C LYS A 142 12.31 0.68 -0.50
N HIS A 143 13.31 -0.20 -0.56
CA HIS A 143 13.95 -0.71 0.65
C HIS A 143 14.48 0.49 1.43
N MET A 144 13.82 0.81 2.55
CA MET A 144 14.21 1.94 3.38
C MET A 144 15.41 1.48 4.21
N LEU A 145 16.61 1.53 3.63
CA LEU A 145 17.86 1.24 4.34
C LEU A 145 17.89 2.05 5.64
N GLN A 146 18.18 1.38 6.76
CA GLN A 146 18.57 2.04 8.00
C GLN A 146 19.97 2.62 7.79
N ILE A 147 20.04 3.88 7.38
CA ILE A 147 21.24 4.73 7.39
C ILE A 147 20.65 6.11 7.75
N GLU A 148 21.01 6.81 8.81
CA GLU A 148 22.30 6.96 9.47
C GLU A 148 22.20 6.80 11.01
N SER A 149 23.22 6.14 11.60
CA SER A 149 23.63 6.38 12.99
C SER A 149 23.83 7.89 13.21
N PRO A 150 23.52 8.44 14.39
CA PRO A 150 23.80 9.85 14.66
C PRO A 150 25.29 10.10 14.48
N LYS A 151 25.64 10.95 13.52
CA LYS A 151 26.93 11.64 13.51
C LYS A 151 26.94 12.49 14.77
N HIS A 152 27.56 12.00 15.83
CA HIS A 152 28.07 12.88 16.87
C HIS A 152 29.09 13.80 16.20
N LYS A 153 28.65 15.03 15.92
CA LYS A 153 29.56 16.15 15.75
C LYS A 153 29.89 16.66 17.14
N SER A 154 31.17 16.50 17.46
CA SER A 154 32.04 17.34 18.30
C SER A 154 31.52 17.79 19.66
#